data_AF-A0A3B0S8B0-F1
#
_entry.id   AF-A0A3B0S8B0-F1
#
_cell.length_a   1.000
_cell.length_b   1.000
_cell.length_c   1.000
_cell.angle_alpha   90.00
_cell.angle_beta   90.00
_cell.angle_gamma   90.00
#
_symmetry.space_group_name_H-M   'P 1'
#
loop_
_entity.id
_entity.type
_entity.pdbx_description
1 polymer ?
#
loop_
_entity_poly.entity_id
_entity_poly.type
_entity_poly.pdbx_seq_one_letter_code
_entity_poly.pdbx_strand_id
1 'polypeptide(L)'
;MAGIYSLAKPPPAEYITGMTGWPVHFKKFHKVETHREVVIKFLLLLLVLILYFAYLSYEYGLLTGGIVAILTWSFFVLCTPVADAGFLLDFPIRLLFGVRMLYSELFVWATAISINIYALIYGAGSYDKTILTTLLKKIILTPYPYWSIILLSGLGTFLSIYFGDEMLDVLRHRDRVKYHRHAFKYKLIGIASLFALIFLAYYFLLNGLQIEDKIFKS
;
A
#
# COMPACT_ATOMS: atom_id res chain seq x y z
N MET A 1 -17.10 69.69 1.73
CA MET A 1 -16.07 68.66 1.50
C MET A 1 -16.77 67.32 1.29
N ALA A 2 -16.34 66.60 0.26
CA ALA A 2 -16.61 65.21 -0.16
C ALA A 2 -17.46 64.30 0.77
N GLY A 3 -18.31 63.39 0.30
CA GLY A 3 -18.61 62.90 -1.05
C GLY A 3 -19.68 61.81 -0.90
N ILE A 4 -20.77 61.95 -1.65
CA ILE A 4 -21.97 61.12 -1.59
C ILE A 4 -21.87 60.08 -2.72
N TYR A 5 -21.93 58.81 -2.34
CA TYR A 5 -22.33 57.62 -3.10
C TYR A 5 -22.37 57.72 -4.64
N SER A 6 -21.31 57.22 -5.29
CA SER A 6 -21.32 56.89 -6.71
C SER A 6 -22.12 55.60 -6.94
N LEU A 7 -23.34 55.76 -7.46
CA LEU A 7 -24.19 54.69 -7.98
C LEU A 7 -23.63 54.22 -9.33
N ALA A 8 -22.97 53.06 -9.33
CA ALA A 8 -22.58 52.38 -10.56
C ALA A 8 -23.84 51.97 -11.35
N LYS A 9 -24.03 52.55 -12.54
CA LYS A 9 -25.02 52.08 -13.52
C LYS A 9 -24.69 50.64 -13.95
N PRO A 10 -25.67 49.73 -14.03
CA PRO A 10 -25.44 48.44 -14.68
C PRO A 10 -25.25 48.63 -16.19
N PRO A 11 -24.37 47.85 -16.84
CA PRO A 11 -24.16 47.92 -18.29
C PRO A 11 -25.38 47.37 -19.07
N PRO A 12 -25.63 47.86 -20.29
CA PRO A 12 -26.78 47.48 -21.10
C PRO A 12 -26.65 46.04 -21.60
N ALA A 13 -27.79 45.34 -21.59
CA ALA A 13 -27.95 43.97 -22.04
C ALA A 13 -28.13 43.92 -23.57
N GLU A 14 -27.04 43.80 -24.33
CA GLU A 14 -27.10 43.35 -25.73
C GLU A 14 -25.71 43.06 -26.28
N TYR A 15 -25.26 41.81 -26.18
CA TYR A 15 -24.27 41.19 -27.09
C TYR A 15 -24.39 39.67 -26.95
N ILE A 16 -25.40 39.09 -27.59
CA ILE A 16 -25.41 37.67 -27.95
C ILE A 16 -24.94 37.63 -29.40
N THR A 17 -23.81 36.95 -29.68
CA THR A 17 -23.69 35.88 -30.70
C THR A 17 -22.22 35.61 -31.00
N GLY A 18 -21.80 34.35 -30.85
CA GLY A 18 -20.63 33.82 -31.55
C GLY A 18 -19.46 33.41 -30.65
N MET A 19 -19.57 32.24 -30.02
CA MET A 19 -18.51 31.22 -30.03
C MET A 19 -19.00 29.97 -29.29
N THR A 20 -19.05 28.88 -30.04
CA THR A 20 -19.29 27.51 -29.58
C THR A 20 -18.30 27.14 -28.47
N GLY A 21 -18.80 26.95 -27.24
CA GLY A 21 -17.99 26.51 -26.11
C GLY A 21 -18.89 25.88 -25.06
N TRP A 22 -18.78 24.57 -24.91
CA TRP A 22 -19.52 23.74 -23.97
C TRP A 22 -19.51 24.31 -22.54
N PRO A 23 -20.63 24.33 -21.79
CA PRO A 23 -20.54 24.46 -20.34
C PRO A 23 -20.11 23.11 -19.79
N VAL A 24 -18.79 22.87 -19.73
CA VAL A 24 -18.25 21.71 -19.00
C VAL A 24 -18.43 22.01 -17.52
N HIS A 25 -19.59 21.62 -17.01
CA HIS A 25 -19.90 21.64 -15.59
C HIS A 25 -19.02 20.57 -14.93
N PHE A 26 -17.76 20.91 -14.63
CA PHE A 26 -16.87 20.08 -13.82
C PHE A 26 -17.44 20.06 -12.39
N LYS A 27 -18.43 19.18 -12.18
CA LYS A 27 -18.86 18.77 -10.85
C LYS A 27 -17.62 18.16 -10.20
N LYS A 28 -17.04 18.92 -9.29
CA LYS A 28 -15.77 18.64 -8.64
C LYS A 28 -15.96 17.39 -7.78
N PHE A 29 -15.64 16.22 -8.32
CA PHE A 29 -15.48 14.99 -7.56
C PHE A 29 -14.24 15.16 -6.67
N HIS A 30 -14.44 15.68 -5.48
CA HIS A 30 -13.57 15.41 -4.34
C HIS A 30 -14.46 14.74 -3.29
N LYS A 31 -14.66 13.44 -3.48
CA LYS A 31 -15.22 12.59 -2.45
C LYS A 31 -14.12 12.48 -1.39
N VAL A 32 -14.26 13.23 -0.30
CA VAL A 32 -13.49 12.97 0.93
C VAL A 32 -13.70 11.50 1.25
N GLU A 33 -12.62 10.71 1.35
CA GLU A 33 -12.75 9.31 1.79
C GLU A 33 -13.44 9.31 3.15
N THR A 34 -14.73 8.99 3.15
CA THR A 34 -15.52 8.87 4.37
C THR A 34 -14.93 7.73 5.18
N HIS A 35 -14.75 7.90 6.49
CA HIS A 35 -14.26 6.87 7.42
C HIS A 35 -14.88 5.47 7.17
N ARG A 36 -16.13 5.44 6.71
CA ARG A 36 -16.85 4.23 6.30
C ARG A 36 -16.15 3.43 5.20
N GLU A 37 -15.55 4.08 4.21
CA GLU A 37 -14.86 3.41 3.09
C GLU A 37 -13.59 2.69 3.58
N VAL A 38 -12.83 3.33 4.46
CA VAL A 38 -11.63 2.74 5.08
C VAL A 38 -12.00 1.53 5.95
N VAL A 39 -13.06 1.66 6.75
CA VAL A 39 -13.57 0.55 7.58
C VAL A 39 -14.07 -0.62 6.73
N ILE A 40 -14.74 -0.36 5.59
CA ILE A 40 -15.18 -1.42 4.67
C ILE A 40 -13.97 -2.14 4.07
N LYS A 41 -12.95 -1.42 3.60
CA LYS A 41 -11.70 -2.01 3.09
C LYS A 41 -11.05 -2.91 4.15
N PHE A 42 -11.01 -2.46 5.42
CA PHE A 42 -10.51 -3.24 6.55
C PHE A 42 -11.31 -4.51 6.81
N LEU A 43 -12.64 -4.41 6.85
CA LEU A 43 -13.52 -5.56 7.08
C LEU A 43 -13.43 -6.59 5.96
N LEU A 44 -13.32 -6.15 4.70
CA LEU A 44 -13.13 -7.04 3.56
C LEU A 44 -11.78 -7.77 3.65
N LEU A 45 -10.70 -7.05 3.98
CA LEU A 45 -9.39 -7.66 4.18
C LEU A 45 -9.41 -8.68 5.33
N LEU A 46 -10.04 -8.32 6.45
CA LEU A 46 -10.20 -9.18 7.60
C LEU A 46 -10.99 -10.45 7.26
N LEU A 47 -12.07 -10.32 6.48
CA LEU A 47 -12.86 -11.46 6.03
C LEU A 47 -12.01 -12.42 5.18
N VAL A 48 -11.24 -11.90 4.23
CA VAL A 48 -10.33 -12.72 3.40
C VAL A 48 -9.32 -13.44 4.28
N LEU A 49 -8.74 -12.76 5.27
CA LEU A 49 -7.79 -13.36 6.21
C LEU A 49 -8.44 -14.47 7.05
N ILE A 50 -9.66 -14.25 7.55
CA ILE A 50 -10.41 -15.24 8.34
C ILE A 50 -10.71 -16.48 7.49
N LEU A 51 -11.16 -16.29 6.25
CA LEU A 51 -11.44 -17.40 5.33
C LEU A 51 -10.16 -18.19 5.02
N TYR A 52 -9.05 -17.48 4.76
CA TYR A 52 -7.75 -18.11 4.52
C TYR A 52 -7.24 -18.86 5.75
N PHE A 53 -7.36 -18.27 6.95
CA PHE A 53 -7.01 -18.93 8.20
C PHE A 53 -7.89 -20.15 8.49
N ALA A 54 -9.20 -20.08 8.21
CA ALA A 54 -10.11 -21.20 8.36
C ALA A 54 -9.72 -22.36 7.41
N TYR A 55 -9.40 -22.04 6.16
CA TYR A 55 -8.88 -23.01 5.20
C TYR A 55 -7.58 -23.68 5.70
N LEU A 56 -6.60 -22.88 6.13
CA LEU A 56 -5.33 -23.42 6.65
C LEU A 56 -5.51 -24.22 7.94
N SER A 57 -6.45 -23.83 8.80
CA SER A 57 -6.74 -24.55 10.04
C SER A 57 -7.42 -25.88 9.77
N TYR A 58 -8.26 -25.97 8.74
CA TYR A 58 -8.85 -27.23 8.28
C TYR A 58 -7.78 -28.17 7.72
N GLU A 59 -6.87 -27.65 6.88
CA GLU A 59 -5.86 -28.45 6.19
C GLU A 59 -4.70 -28.90 7.10
N TYR A 60 -4.19 -27.99 7.95
CA TYR A 60 -2.95 -28.21 8.72
C TYR A 60 -3.17 -28.29 10.23
N GLY A 61 -4.42 -28.15 10.70
CA GLY A 61 -4.75 -28.03 12.12
C GLY A 61 -4.61 -26.60 12.64
N LEU A 62 -5.28 -26.29 13.77
CA LEU A 62 -5.44 -24.93 14.28
C LEU A 62 -4.11 -24.21 14.57
N LEU A 63 -3.18 -24.89 15.27
CA LEU A 63 -1.89 -24.29 15.65
C LEU A 63 -0.99 -24.04 14.44
N THR A 64 -0.80 -25.06 13.60
CA THR A 64 0.04 -24.93 12.39
C THR A 64 -0.59 -23.99 11.38
N GLY A 65 -1.90 -24.05 11.17
CA GLY A 65 -2.64 -23.13 10.31
C GLY A 65 -2.50 -21.67 10.76
N GLY A 66 -2.52 -21.41 12.08
CA GLY A 66 -2.26 -20.09 12.64
C GLY A 66 -0.85 -19.58 12.37
N ILE A 67 0.17 -20.41 12.58
CA ILE A 67 1.56 -20.05 12.28
C ILE A 67 1.71 -19.77 10.78
N VAL A 68 1.17 -20.63 9.91
CA VAL A 68 1.24 -20.45 8.45
C VAL A 68 0.50 -19.19 8.00
N ALA A 69 -0.65 -18.86 8.59
CA ALA A 69 -1.39 -17.63 8.29
C ALA A 69 -0.60 -16.38 8.68
N ILE A 70 -0.01 -16.38 9.89
CA ILE A 70 0.83 -15.27 10.38
C ILE A 70 2.09 -15.12 9.51
N LEU A 71 2.72 -16.24 9.12
CA LEU A 71 3.85 -16.22 8.19
C LEU A 71 3.46 -15.66 6.82
N THR A 72 2.30 -16.06 6.29
CA THR A 72 1.77 -15.53 5.03
C THR A 72 1.54 -14.02 5.12
N TRP A 73 0.98 -13.53 6.22
CA TRP A 73 0.84 -12.09 6.45
C TRP A 73 2.20 -11.38 6.49
N SER A 74 3.18 -11.93 7.20
CA SER A 74 4.53 -11.35 7.25
C SER A 74 5.25 -11.35 5.90
N PHE A 75 4.96 -12.31 5.01
CA PHE A 75 5.46 -12.29 3.63
C PHE A 75 4.96 -11.05 2.89
N PHE A 76 3.67 -10.69 3.02
CA PHE A 76 3.15 -9.50 2.37
C PHE A 76 3.78 -8.23 2.94
N VAL A 77 3.94 -8.13 4.26
CA VAL A 77 4.59 -6.98 4.91
C VAL A 77 6.04 -6.80 4.44
N LEU A 78 6.82 -7.88 4.40
CA LEU A 78 8.26 -7.80 4.16
C LEU A 78 8.64 -7.82 2.68
N CYS A 79 7.90 -8.56 1.86
CA CYS A 79 8.31 -8.88 0.49
C CYS A 79 7.47 -8.17 -0.59
N THR A 80 6.40 -7.46 -0.22
CA THR A 80 5.62 -6.66 -1.18
C THR A 80 5.67 -5.18 -0.84
N PRO A 81 5.93 -4.28 -1.82
CA PRO A 81 6.05 -2.83 -1.61
C PRO A 81 4.66 -2.19 -1.48
N VAL A 82 3.80 -2.78 -0.66
CA VAL A 82 2.40 -2.39 -0.50
C VAL A 82 2.30 -1.78 0.90
N ALA A 83 2.19 -0.44 0.96
CA ALA A 83 2.01 0.28 2.22
C ALA A 83 0.75 -0.17 3.01
N ASP A 84 -0.19 -0.83 2.33
CA ASP A 84 -1.38 -1.41 2.95
C ASP A 84 -1.23 -2.91 3.33
N ALA A 85 -0.10 -3.57 3.06
CA ALA A 85 0.10 -4.96 3.52
C ALA A 85 0.12 -5.04 5.05
N GLY A 86 0.64 -3.98 5.69
CA GLY A 86 0.57 -3.80 7.13
C GLY A 86 -0.79 -3.32 7.65
N PHE A 87 -1.74 -2.99 6.77
CA PHE A 87 -3.02 -2.33 7.11
C PHE A 87 -3.82 -3.05 8.19
N LEU A 88 -3.73 -4.39 8.26
CA LEU A 88 -4.40 -5.20 9.28
C LEU A 88 -4.03 -4.77 10.71
N LEU A 89 -2.75 -4.49 10.97
CA LEU A 89 -2.28 -4.04 12.28
C LEU A 89 -2.13 -2.52 12.35
N ASP A 90 -1.70 -1.89 11.26
CA ASP A 90 -1.53 -0.45 11.14
C ASP A 90 -2.83 0.32 11.40
N PHE A 91 -3.97 -0.13 10.87
CA PHE A 91 -5.26 0.52 11.11
C PHE A 91 -5.70 0.54 12.59
N PRO A 92 -5.74 -0.60 13.32
CA PRO A 92 -6.03 -0.60 14.76
C PRO A 92 -5.06 0.25 15.58
N ILE A 93 -3.75 0.18 15.29
CA ILE A 93 -2.73 0.94 16.02
C ILE A 93 -2.96 2.44 15.86
N ARG A 94 -3.22 2.90 14.63
CA ARG A 94 -3.52 4.32 14.38
C ARG A 94 -4.82 4.76 15.02
N LEU A 95 -5.85 3.90 15.04
CA LEU A 95 -7.12 4.23 15.68
C LEU A 95 -6.98 4.38 17.20
N LEU A 96 -6.14 3.54 17.83
CA LEU A 96 -5.94 3.55 19.28
C LEU A 96 -4.94 4.62 19.75
N PHE A 97 -3.85 4.83 19.02
CA PHE A 97 -2.74 5.69 19.46
C PHE A 97 -2.61 7.00 18.68
N GLY A 98 -3.33 7.17 17.57
CA GLY A 98 -3.28 8.40 16.75
C GLY A 98 -1.89 8.71 16.17
N VAL A 99 -1.03 7.70 16.04
CA VAL A 99 0.36 7.85 15.56
C VAL A 99 0.42 8.11 14.05
N ARG A 100 1.51 8.75 13.59
CA ARG A 100 1.77 8.93 12.15
C ARG A 100 1.97 7.58 11.46
N MET A 101 1.55 7.49 10.19
CA MET A 101 1.62 6.28 9.36
C MET A 101 3.02 5.65 9.33
N LEU A 102 4.08 6.47 9.32
CA LEU A 102 5.46 5.98 9.35
C LEU A 102 5.78 5.13 10.60
N TYR A 103 5.30 5.55 11.78
CA TYR A 103 5.63 4.85 13.02
C TYR A 103 4.85 3.54 13.17
N SER A 104 3.59 3.54 12.77
CA SER A 104 2.79 2.32 12.76
C SER A 104 3.32 1.32 11.73
N GLU A 105 3.77 1.77 10.56
CA GLU A 105 4.42 0.90 9.58
C GLU A 105 5.73 0.29 10.12
N LEU A 106 6.57 1.10 10.77
CA LEU A 106 7.79 0.59 11.40
C LEU A 106 7.50 -0.47 12.46
N PHE A 107 6.44 -0.28 13.25
CA PHE A 107 6.00 -1.26 14.24
C PHE A 107 5.52 -2.56 13.59
N VAL A 108 4.76 -2.46 12.49
CA VAL A 108 4.29 -3.63 11.73
C VAL A 108 5.46 -4.40 11.12
N TRP A 109 6.43 -3.70 10.55
CA TRP A 109 7.68 -4.29 10.05
C TRP A 109 8.46 -5.00 11.14
N ALA A 110 8.67 -4.34 12.28
CA ALA A 110 9.37 -4.93 13.43
C ALA A 110 8.65 -6.19 13.93
N THR A 111 7.31 -6.17 13.96
CA THR A 111 6.48 -7.32 14.34
C THR A 111 6.64 -8.46 13.34
N ALA A 112 6.58 -8.19 12.03
CA ALA A 112 6.78 -9.18 10.97
C ALA A 112 8.17 -9.84 11.03
N ILE A 113 9.23 -9.05 11.28
CA ILE A 113 10.59 -9.57 11.46
C ILE A 113 10.65 -10.45 12.71
N SER A 114 10.09 -10.00 13.84
CA SER A 114 10.11 -10.73 15.10
C SER A 114 9.40 -12.09 14.99
N ILE A 115 8.25 -12.12 14.32
CA ILE A 115 7.50 -13.35 14.01
C ILE A 115 8.36 -14.32 13.20
N ASN A 116 9.07 -13.83 12.18
CA ASN A 116 9.91 -14.69 11.35
C ASN A 116 11.10 -15.26 12.12
N ILE A 117 11.74 -14.46 12.97
CA ILE A 117 12.80 -14.93 13.87
C ILE A 117 12.25 -16.04 14.78
N TYR A 118 11.11 -15.79 15.43
CA TYR A 118 10.46 -16.77 16.30
C TYR A 118 10.12 -18.07 15.56
N ALA A 119 9.51 -17.97 14.37
CA ALA A 119 9.11 -19.13 13.59
C ALA A 119 10.30 -19.92 13.04
N LEU A 120 11.42 -19.28 12.71
CA LEU A 120 12.65 -19.98 12.30
C LEU A 120 13.27 -20.79 13.43
N ILE A 121 13.18 -20.31 14.68
CA ILE A 121 13.76 -20.98 15.86
C ILE A 121 12.86 -22.14 16.30
N TYR A 122 11.55 -21.92 16.43
CA TYR A 122 10.64 -22.86 17.08
C TYR A 122 9.76 -23.67 16.12
N GLY A 123 9.64 -23.26 14.85
CA GLY A 123 8.59 -23.74 13.95
C GLY A 123 9.00 -23.79 12.48
N ALA A 124 10.28 -24.05 12.18
CA ALA A 124 10.83 -23.99 10.82
C ALA A 124 10.09 -24.87 9.79
N GLY A 125 9.42 -25.94 10.24
CA GLY A 125 8.61 -26.83 9.41
C GLY A 125 7.27 -26.22 8.95
N SER A 126 6.81 -25.13 9.57
CA SER A 126 5.61 -24.40 9.13
C SER A 126 5.84 -23.67 7.82
N TYR A 127 7.10 -23.36 7.49
CA TYR A 127 7.43 -22.67 6.26
C TYR A 127 7.22 -23.55 5.01
N ASP A 128 7.32 -24.87 5.14
CA ASP A 128 7.28 -25.78 3.99
C ASP A 128 5.83 -26.21 3.62
N LYS A 129 4.82 -25.54 4.19
CA LYS A 129 3.39 -25.86 4.01
C LYS A 129 2.76 -25.22 2.78
N THR A 130 3.16 -23.99 2.44
CA THR A 130 2.60 -23.27 1.30
C THR A 130 3.72 -22.72 0.42
N ILE A 131 3.39 -22.40 -0.83
CA ILE A 131 4.33 -21.76 -1.76
C ILE A 131 4.83 -20.44 -1.17
N LEU A 132 3.93 -19.61 -0.62
CA LEU A 132 4.28 -18.30 -0.05
C LEU A 132 5.23 -18.43 1.13
N THR A 133 4.95 -19.33 2.07
CA THR A 133 5.83 -19.54 3.22
C THR A 133 7.16 -20.19 2.81
N THR A 134 7.16 -21.05 1.79
CA THR A 134 8.40 -21.67 1.28
C THR A 134 9.29 -20.60 0.63
N LEU A 135 8.69 -19.72 -0.17
CA LEU A 135 9.36 -18.56 -0.75
C LEU A 135 9.91 -17.63 0.33
N LEU A 136 9.10 -17.32 1.37
CA LEU A 136 9.53 -16.50 2.50
C LEU A 136 10.76 -17.08 3.19
N LYS A 137 10.76 -18.38 3.50
CA LYS A 137 11.90 -19.08 4.10
C LYS A 137 13.15 -18.94 3.24
N LYS A 138 13.01 -19.12 1.93
CA LYS A 138 14.12 -18.99 0.99
C LYS A 138 14.67 -17.56 1.00
N ILE A 139 13.79 -16.55 0.87
CA ILE A 139 14.18 -15.15 0.88
C ILE A 139 14.95 -14.81 2.15
N ILE A 140 14.49 -15.26 3.32
CA ILE A 140 15.15 -14.97 4.60
C ILE A 140 16.49 -15.68 4.73
N LEU A 141 16.55 -16.99 4.42
CA LEU A 141 17.74 -17.81 4.64
C LEU A 141 18.83 -17.67 3.57
N THR A 142 18.53 -17.09 2.42
CA THR A 142 19.53 -16.86 1.35
C THR A 142 19.72 -15.36 1.11
N PRO A 143 20.77 -14.73 1.68
CA PRO A 143 20.93 -13.28 1.65
C PRO A 143 21.10 -12.69 0.24
N TYR A 144 21.99 -13.28 -0.56
CA TYR A 144 22.23 -12.82 -1.93
C TYR A 144 21.59 -13.79 -2.94
N PRO A 145 20.78 -13.34 -3.91
CA PRO A 145 20.32 -11.96 -4.16
C PRO A 145 19.03 -11.56 -3.41
N TYR A 146 18.43 -12.45 -2.62
CA TYR A 146 17.02 -12.34 -2.24
C TYR A 146 16.68 -11.28 -1.20
N TRP A 147 17.63 -10.85 -0.37
CA TRP A 147 17.40 -9.71 0.53
C TRP A 147 17.19 -8.40 -0.22
N SER A 148 17.59 -8.32 -1.50
CA SER A 148 17.20 -7.19 -2.35
C SER A 148 15.70 -7.03 -2.46
N ILE A 149 14.90 -8.11 -2.40
CA ILE A 149 13.43 -8.06 -2.41
C ILE A 149 12.93 -7.35 -1.16
N ILE A 150 13.44 -7.73 0.02
CA ILE A 150 13.06 -7.12 1.30
C ILE A 150 13.49 -5.64 1.31
N LEU A 151 14.71 -5.33 0.88
CA LEU A 151 15.21 -3.96 0.85
C LEU A 151 14.42 -3.08 -0.13
N LEU A 152 14.17 -3.56 -1.35
CA LEU A 152 13.36 -2.84 -2.34
C LEU A 152 11.92 -2.67 -1.86
N SER A 153 11.35 -3.70 -1.22
CA SER A 153 10.01 -3.66 -0.62
C SER A 153 9.91 -2.60 0.48
N GLY A 154 10.87 -2.59 1.41
CA GLY A 154 10.95 -1.58 2.47
C GLY A 154 11.15 -0.18 1.91
N LEU A 155 12.09 -0.01 0.99
CA LEU A 155 12.31 1.27 0.31
C LEU A 155 11.04 1.75 -0.38
N GLY A 156 10.35 0.89 -1.13
CA GLY A 156 9.09 1.25 -1.79
C GLY A 156 7.99 1.63 -0.81
N THR A 157 7.85 0.88 0.28
CA THR A 157 6.85 1.12 1.32
C THR A 157 7.07 2.45 2.02
N PHE A 158 8.28 2.70 2.55
CA PHE A 158 8.59 3.93 3.26
C PHE A 158 8.61 5.15 2.34
N LEU A 159 9.12 5.01 1.11
CA LEU A 159 9.10 6.09 0.12
C LEU A 159 7.67 6.43 -0.31
N SER A 160 6.80 5.43 -0.46
CA SER A 160 5.37 5.62 -0.75
C SER A 160 4.66 6.38 0.36
N ILE A 161 4.91 6.03 1.63
CA ILE A 161 4.35 6.74 2.79
C ILE A 161 4.86 8.18 2.85
N TYR A 162 6.18 8.38 2.74
CA TYR A 162 6.78 9.71 2.80
C TYR A 162 6.21 10.63 1.71
N PHE A 163 6.11 10.13 0.47
CA PHE A 163 5.52 10.90 -0.62
C PHE A 163 4.01 11.06 -0.49
N GLY A 164 3.30 10.08 0.07
CA GLY A 164 1.87 10.15 0.34
C GLY A 164 1.54 11.28 1.30
N ASP A 165 2.25 11.33 2.44
CA ASP A 165 2.09 12.39 3.45
C ASP A 165 2.45 13.77 2.89
N GLU A 166 3.58 13.89 2.17
CA GLU A 166 4.00 15.16 1.56
C GLU A 166 2.99 15.66 0.52
N MET A 167 2.43 14.76 -0.30
CA MET A 167 1.40 15.11 -1.27
C MET A 167 0.12 15.62 -0.62
N LEU A 168 -0.32 14.98 0.47
CA LEU A 168 -1.54 15.33 1.18
C LEU A 168 -1.41 16.71 1.84
N ASP A 169 -0.22 17.04 2.34
CA ASP A 169 0.07 18.34 2.94
C ASP A 169 0.14 19.47 1.89
N VAL A 170 0.77 19.21 0.73
CA VAL A 170 0.86 20.17 -0.39
C VAL A 170 -0.52 20.44 -1.02
N LEU A 171 -1.38 19.42 -1.14
CA LEU A 171 -2.74 19.58 -1.66
C LEU A 171 -3.63 20.42 -0.72
N ARG A 172 -3.36 20.38 0.59
CA ARG A 172 -4.07 21.17 1.61
C ARG A 172 -3.63 22.63 1.62
N HIS A 173 -2.37 22.93 1.29
CA HIS A 173 -1.80 24.28 1.20
C HIS A 173 -1.85 24.85 -0.23
N ARG A 174 -3.07 24.90 -0.77
CA ARG A 174 -3.42 25.08 -2.18
C ARG A 174 -3.14 26.49 -2.77
N ASP A 175 -1.91 27.00 -2.72
CA ASP A 175 -1.59 28.34 -3.25
C ASP A 175 -0.39 28.48 -4.22
N ARG A 176 0.22 27.39 -4.73
CA ARG A 176 1.21 27.51 -5.85
C ARG A 176 0.98 26.53 -6.99
N VAL A 177 0.23 26.97 -7.99
CA VAL A 177 -0.42 26.13 -9.02
C VAL A 177 0.47 25.70 -10.21
N LYS A 178 1.73 26.14 -10.36
CA LYS A 178 2.44 25.96 -11.65
C LYS A 178 3.67 25.06 -11.71
N TYR A 179 4.25 24.60 -10.59
CA TYR A 179 5.46 23.74 -10.61
C TYR A 179 5.22 22.25 -10.27
N HIS A 180 4.02 21.85 -9.83
CA HIS A 180 3.79 20.54 -9.20
C HIS A 180 3.39 19.38 -10.13
N ARG A 181 3.12 19.63 -11.42
CA ARG A 181 2.64 18.58 -12.33
C ARG A 181 3.72 17.58 -12.76
N HIS A 182 4.99 17.98 -12.80
CA HIS A 182 6.09 17.11 -13.23
C HIS A 182 6.63 16.25 -12.09
N ALA A 183 6.80 16.80 -10.89
CA ALA A 183 7.24 16.04 -9.71
C ALA A 183 6.28 14.87 -9.39
N PHE A 184 4.96 15.07 -9.55
CA PHE A 184 3.99 13.99 -9.36
C PHE A 184 4.17 12.85 -10.37
N LYS A 185 4.41 13.15 -11.65
CA LYS A 185 4.67 12.13 -12.67
C LYS A 185 5.91 11.31 -12.35
N TYR A 186 7.02 11.96 -11.97
CA TYR A 186 8.25 11.27 -11.61
C TYR A 186 8.10 10.41 -10.34
N LYS A 187 7.32 10.86 -9.35
CA LYS A 187 6.98 10.05 -8.15
C LYS A 187 6.21 8.78 -8.52
N LEU A 188 5.19 8.90 -9.36
CA LEU A 188 4.37 7.76 -9.79
C LEU A 188 5.18 6.77 -10.64
N ILE A 189 6.05 7.29 -11.52
CA ILE A 189 7.01 6.48 -12.29
C ILE A 189 7.98 5.75 -11.36
N GLY A 190 8.47 6.41 -10.30
CA GLY A 190 9.38 5.81 -9.32
C GLY A 190 8.74 4.67 -8.51
N ILE A 191 7.48 4.82 -8.11
CA ILE A 191 6.73 3.73 -7.46
C ILE A 191 6.50 2.59 -8.44
N ALA A 192 6.05 2.89 -9.66
CA ALA A 192 5.81 1.87 -10.69
C ALA A 192 7.09 1.12 -11.08
N SER A 193 8.24 1.81 -11.16
CA SER A 193 9.53 1.17 -11.46
C SER A 193 9.99 0.28 -10.30
N LEU A 194 9.74 0.66 -9.04
CA LEU A 194 9.99 -0.18 -7.87
C LEU A 194 9.15 -1.47 -7.91
N PHE A 195 7.86 -1.37 -8.23
CA PHE A 195 7.00 -2.55 -8.43
C PHE A 195 7.53 -3.43 -9.58
N ALA A 196 7.95 -2.84 -10.69
CA ALA A 196 8.53 -3.58 -11.81
C ALA A 196 9.86 -4.27 -11.44
N LEU A 197 10.72 -3.61 -10.67
CA LEU A 197 11.98 -4.20 -10.18
C LEU A 197 11.74 -5.36 -9.21
N ILE A 198 10.74 -5.25 -8.35
CA ILE A 198 10.35 -6.34 -7.45
C ILE A 198 9.78 -7.50 -8.26
N PHE A 199 8.92 -7.23 -9.25
CA PHE A 199 8.43 -8.26 -10.16
C PHE A 199 9.56 -8.95 -10.93
N LEU A 200 10.55 -8.19 -11.42
CA LEU A 200 11.75 -8.72 -12.06
C LEU A 200 12.58 -9.58 -11.09
N ALA A 201 12.76 -9.13 -9.85
CA ALA A 201 13.47 -9.88 -8.82
C ALA A 201 12.74 -11.20 -8.48
N TYR A 202 11.41 -11.18 -8.42
CA TYR A 202 10.59 -12.39 -8.29
C TYR A 202 10.70 -13.30 -9.51
N TYR A 203 10.69 -12.76 -10.73
CA TYR A 203 10.88 -13.54 -11.95
C TYR A 203 12.26 -14.23 -11.95
N PHE A 204 13.32 -13.51 -11.57
CA PHE A 204 14.65 -14.09 -11.43
C PHE A 204 14.71 -15.14 -10.31
N LEU A 205 14.01 -14.90 -9.19
CA LEU A 205 13.89 -15.86 -8.09
C LEU A 205 13.18 -17.14 -8.55
N LEU A 206 12.05 -17.02 -9.23
CA LEU A 206 11.27 -18.15 -9.74
C LEU A 206 11.98 -18.90 -10.87
N ASN A 207 12.83 -18.25 -11.66
CA ASN A 207 13.64 -18.95 -12.67
C ASN A 207 14.89 -19.62 -12.06
N GLY A 208 15.47 -19.04 -11.00
CA GLY A 208 16.57 -19.65 -10.26
C GLY A 208 16.10 -20.80 -9.36
N LEU A 209 14.84 -20.77 -8.94
CA LEU A 209 14.14 -21.90 -8.36
C LEU A 209 13.67 -22.79 -9.52
N GLN A 210 14.33 -23.91 -9.79
CA GLN A 210 13.76 -24.99 -10.61
C GLN A 210 12.53 -25.60 -9.89
N ILE A 211 11.47 -24.83 -9.64
CA ILE A 211 10.16 -25.36 -9.24
C ILE A 211 9.47 -25.86 -10.51
N GLU A 212 10.12 -26.79 -11.22
CA GLU A 212 9.45 -27.62 -12.22
C GLU A 212 9.01 -28.97 -11.63
N ASP A 213 9.49 -29.39 -10.45
CA ASP A 213 9.32 -30.80 -10.04
C ASP A 213 8.50 -31.10 -8.77
N LYS A 214 7.83 -30.12 -8.14
CA LYS A 214 6.95 -30.41 -6.97
C LYS A 214 5.51 -29.94 -7.08
N ILE A 215 5.13 -29.23 -8.14
CA ILE A 215 3.75 -28.71 -8.30
C ILE A 215 2.84 -29.71 -9.05
N PHE A 216 3.39 -30.68 -9.80
CA PHE A 216 2.61 -31.66 -10.58
C PHE A 216 2.67 -33.11 -10.07
N LYS A 217 3.19 -33.33 -8.86
CA LYS A 217 3.33 -34.69 -8.30
C LYS A 217 2.86 -34.75 -6.84
N SER A 218 1.59 -34.40 -6.62
CA SER A 218 0.79 -34.89 -5.49
C SER A 218 -0.58 -35.27 -5.99
#